data_AF-A0A5B9FNJ5-F1
#
_entry.id   AF-A0A5B9FNJ5-F1
#
_cell.length_a   1.000
_cell.length_b   1.000
_cell.length_c   1.000
_cell.angle_alpha   90.00
_cell.angle_beta   90.00
_cell.angle_gamma   90.00
#
_symmetry.space_group_name_H-M   'P 1'
#
loop_
_entity.id
_entity.type
_entity.pdbx_description
1 polymer ?
#
loop_
_entity_poly.entity_id
_entity_poly.type
_entity_poly.pdbx_seq_one_letter_code
_entity_poly.pdbx_strand_id
1 'polypeptide(L)'
;MLDIRVEPLPIVVPPSQEDLTMCDPDSDGHAQFDLDALVEDMINNGENLSVTFHETAQDAELGINAIPNTDNYTNTNAYNQTIYVRVENTVTGCYTATAYALNLIVVDTPQIDADLQDITLCDTDNNDQDAMAAVDLTVQDSYILEHLGNADPSDYIIHYFNNLTAAQNGAPRITNAAGYTAQDGEVIYVRIEDVATGCYSIESFTIHINIPLA
;
A
#
# COMPACT_ATOMS: atom_id res chain seq x y z
N MET A 1 -28.86 5.54 51.15
CA MET A 1 -27.99 4.51 50.58
C MET A 1 -27.59 5.03 49.22
N LEU A 2 -26.33 5.43 49.07
CA LEU A 2 -25.80 5.95 47.81
C LEU A 2 -25.33 4.72 47.01
N ASP A 3 -25.98 4.46 45.89
CA ASP A 3 -25.61 3.37 45.00
C ASP A 3 -24.56 3.92 44.02
N ILE A 4 -23.30 3.47 44.13
CA ILE A 4 -22.23 3.86 43.21
C ILE A 4 -22.17 2.78 42.13
N ARG A 5 -22.68 3.12 40.94
CA ARG A 5 -22.52 2.32 39.73
C ARG A 5 -21.21 2.74 39.05
N VAL A 6 -20.27 1.81 38.93
CA VAL A 6 -19.10 1.96 38.06
C VAL A 6 -19.52 1.42 36.70
N GLU A 7 -19.75 2.30 35.75
CA GLU A 7 -19.98 1.88 34.36
C GLU A 7 -18.64 1.38 33.80
N PRO A 8 -18.59 0.16 33.23
CA PRO A 8 -17.38 -0.35 32.62
C PRO A 8 -16.99 0.53 31.42
N LEU A 9 -15.69 0.77 31.28
CA LEU A 9 -15.18 1.46 30.08
C LEU A 9 -15.60 0.67 28.82
N PRO A 10 -15.95 1.37 27.73
CA PRO A 10 -16.20 0.73 26.45
C PRO A 10 -15.03 -0.19 26.08
N ILE A 11 -15.33 -1.44 25.72
CA ILE A 11 -14.31 -2.35 25.18
C ILE A 11 -14.12 -1.96 23.73
N VAL A 12 -12.93 -1.47 23.41
CA VAL A 12 -12.55 -1.20 22.03
C VAL A 12 -11.79 -2.38 21.44
N VAL A 13 -12.12 -2.75 20.21
CA VAL A 13 -11.26 -3.57 19.36
C VAL A 13 -10.19 -2.65 18.74
N PRO A 14 -8.91 -2.76 19.15
CA PRO A 14 -7.85 -1.97 18.54
C PRO A 14 -7.67 -2.39 17.07
N PRO A 15 -7.30 -1.47 16.17
CA PRO A 15 -6.98 -1.80 14.78
C PRO A 15 -5.81 -2.79 14.73
N SER A 16 -5.78 -3.60 13.67
CA SER A 16 -4.65 -4.49 13.42
C SER A 16 -3.42 -3.69 12.97
N GLN A 17 -2.26 -4.34 12.96
CA GLN A 17 -1.04 -3.71 12.44
C GLN A 17 -1.13 -3.45 10.93
N GLU A 18 -1.87 -4.27 10.20
CA GLU A 18 -2.09 -4.09 8.76
C GLU A 18 -2.91 -2.82 8.50
N ASP A 19 -3.95 -2.57 9.30
CA ASP A 19 -4.78 -1.36 9.19
C ASP A 19 -3.96 -0.07 9.43
N LEU A 20 -2.90 -0.16 10.25
CA LEU A 20 -2.03 0.96 10.62
C LEU A 20 -0.85 1.18 9.66
N THR A 21 -0.71 0.36 8.63
CA THR A 21 0.45 0.38 7.73
C THR A 21 0.04 0.87 6.34
N MET A 22 0.71 1.91 5.84
CA MET A 22 0.49 2.45 4.51
C MET A 22 1.76 2.39 3.67
N CYS A 23 1.60 2.08 2.39
CA CYS A 23 2.70 2.08 1.44
C CYS A 23 3.01 3.49 0.96
N ASP A 24 4.29 3.77 0.76
CA ASP A 24 4.84 5.04 0.31
C ASP A 24 5.50 4.91 -1.07
N PRO A 25 4.82 5.36 -2.13
CA PRO A 25 5.34 5.31 -3.49
C PRO A 25 6.52 6.25 -3.76
N ASP A 26 6.60 7.40 -3.09
CA ASP A 26 7.64 8.41 -3.34
C ASP A 26 8.79 8.38 -2.33
N SER A 27 8.69 7.50 -1.33
CA SER A 27 9.69 7.21 -0.30
C SER A 27 10.11 8.46 0.47
N ASP A 28 9.19 9.40 0.68
CA ASP A 28 9.41 10.59 1.49
C ASP A 28 9.13 10.38 2.99
N GLY A 29 8.60 9.20 3.34
CA GLY A 29 8.20 8.75 4.66
C GLY A 29 6.79 9.18 5.06
N HIS A 30 5.96 9.68 4.15
CA HIS A 30 4.61 10.17 4.44
C HIS A 30 3.53 9.43 3.65
N ALA A 31 2.42 9.17 4.32
CA ALA A 31 1.24 8.56 3.70
C ALA A 31 -0.04 9.15 4.29
N GLN A 32 -1.16 8.92 3.60
CA GLN A 32 -2.49 9.30 4.06
C GLN A 32 -3.14 8.16 4.84
N PHE A 33 -3.76 8.51 5.96
CA PHE A 33 -4.44 7.60 6.88
C PHE A 33 -5.86 8.11 7.14
N ASP A 34 -6.83 7.20 7.04
CA ASP A 34 -8.18 7.42 7.56
C ASP A 34 -8.23 6.97 9.01
N LEU A 35 -8.03 7.91 9.93
CA LEU A 35 -8.04 7.67 11.38
C LEU A 35 -9.42 7.25 11.88
N ASP A 36 -10.50 7.70 11.22
CA ASP A 36 -11.86 7.34 11.60
C ASP A 36 -12.14 5.87 11.30
N ALA A 37 -11.65 5.36 10.17
CA ALA A 37 -11.73 3.94 9.82
C ALA A 37 -11.02 3.05 10.86
N LEU A 38 -9.89 3.50 11.41
CA LEU A 38 -9.11 2.74 12.42
C LEU A 38 -9.85 2.53 13.74
N VAL A 39 -10.86 3.35 14.02
CA VAL A 39 -11.63 3.30 15.28
C VAL A 39 -13.13 3.33 15.03
N GLU A 40 -13.59 2.89 13.85
CA GLU A 40 -15.00 2.91 13.47
C GLU A 40 -15.88 2.20 14.51
N ASP A 41 -15.40 1.09 15.07
CA ASP A 41 -16.06 0.38 16.16
C ASP A 41 -16.19 1.20 17.45
N MET A 42 -15.23 2.08 17.75
CA MET A 42 -15.33 3.01 18.88
C MET A 42 -16.43 4.06 18.65
N ILE A 43 -16.50 4.57 17.41
CA ILE A 43 -17.41 5.64 17.01
C ILE A 43 -18.85 5.12 16.97
N ASN A 44 -19.07 3.93 16.40
CA ASN A 44 -20.41 3.41 16.10
C ASN A 44 -21.07 2.65 17.27
N ASN A 45 -20.30 2.14 18.24
CA ASN A 45 -20.85 1.38 19.38
C ASN A 45 -21.05 2.22 20.66
N GLY A 46 -20.70 3.51 20.63
CA GLY A 46 -20.72 4.39 21.79
C GLY A 46 -21.85 5.42 21.79
N GLU A 47 -22.98 5.14 22.44
CA GLU A 47 -23.94 6.21 22.74
C GLU A 47 -23.28 7.27 23.66
N ASN A 48 -23.37 8.54 23.27
CA ASN A 48 -22.78 9.66 24.00
C ASN A 48 -21.24 9.61 24.12
N LEU A 49 -20.53 8.99 23.17
CA LEU A 49 -19.07 9.09 23.09
C LEU A 49 -18.64 10.12 22.06
N SER A 50 -17.57 10.84 22.37
CA SER A 50 -16.83 11.71 21.45
C SER A 50 -15.41 11.17 21.33
N VAL A 51 -14.99 10.87 20.11
CA VAL A 51 -13.63 10.42 19.80
C VAL A 51 -12.87 11.56 19.13
N THR A 52 -11.65 11.83 19.58
CA THR A 52 -10.76 12.84 19.00
C THR A 52 -9.34 12.31 18.95
N PHE A 53 -8.55 12.78 17.98
CA PHE A 53 -7.18 12.34 17.75
C PHE A 53 -6.20 13.48 17.99
N HIS A 54 -5.03 13.15 18.50
CA HIS A 54 -4.03 14.13 18.94
C HIS A 54 -2.62 13.63 18.62
N GLU A 55 -1.72 14.52 18.20
CA GLU A 55 -0.33 14.17 17.91
C GLU A 55 0.52 13.97 19.17
N THR A 56 0.05 14.44 20.33
CA THR A 56 0.76 14.28 21.60
C THR A 56 -0.15 13.74 22.70
N ALA A 57 0.44 12.95 23.61
CA ALA A 57 -0.26 12.46 24.80
C ALA A 57 -0.79 13.59 25.67
N GLN A 58 -0.07 14.72 25.75
CA GLN A 58 -0.48 15.86 26.55
C GLN A 58 -1.72 16.56 25.97
N ASP A 59 -1.77 16.74 24.66
CA ASP A 59 -2.93 17.31 23.97
C ASP A 59 -4.17 16.43 24.14
N ALA A 60 -3.99 15.10 24.05
CA ALA A 60 -5.05 14.13 24.34
C ALA A 60 -5.55 14.22 25.79
N GLU A 61 -4.65 14.28 26.78
CA GLU A 61 -5.04 14.41 28.21
C GLU A 61 -5.78 15.72 28.49
N LEU A 62 -5.36 16.81 27.84
CA LEU A 62 -5.96 18.14 28.00
C LEU A 62 -7.20 18.37 27.12
N GLY A 63 -7.43 17.53 26.11
CA GLY A 63 -8.50 17.68 25.13
C GLY A 63 -8.36 18.92 24.24
N ILE A 64 -7.13 19.29 23.88
CA ILE A 64 -6.81 20.47 23.06
C ILE A 64 -6.13 20.05 21.77
N ASN A 65 -6.09 20.92 20.74
CA ASN A 65 -5.37 20.67 19.48
C ASN A 65 -5.77 19.37 18.75
N ALA A 66 -7.05 19.01 18.79
CA ALA A 66 -7.55 17.85 18.06
C ALA A 66 -7.29 17.95 16.55
N ILE A 67 -6.90 16.84 15.92
CA ILE A 67 -6.68 16.72 14.48
C ILE A 67 -8.03 16.90 13.77
N PRO A 68 -8.17 17.87 12.84
CA PRO A 68 -9.45 18.18 12.20
C PRO A 68 -9.79 17.32 10.97
N ASN A 69 -8.79 16.84 10.22
CA ASN A 69 -8.97 16.07 8.98
C ASN A 69 -8.64 14.60 9.24
N THR A 70 -9.51 13.93 9.98
CA THR A 70 -9.28 12.57 10.48
C THR A 70 -9.45 11.50 9.41
N ASP A 71 -10.28 11.74 8.40
CA ASP A 71 -10.53 10.84 7.26
C ASP A 71 -9.40 10.85 6.21
N ASN A 72 -8.49 11.82 6.28
CA ASN A 72 -7.38 11.96 5.34
C ASN A 72 -6.17 12.63 6.00
N TYR A 73 -5.76 12.10 7.14
CA TYR A 73 -4.62 12.61 7.89
C TYR A 73 -3.30 12.18 7.23
N THR A 74 -2.40 13.13 6.99
CA THR A 74 -1.01 12.81 6.62
C THR A 74 -0.14 12.92 7.86
N ASN A 75 0.69 11.89 8.10
CA ASN A 75 1.66 11.95 9.19
C ASN A 75 2.60 13.16 9.04
N THR A 76 3.17 13.63 10.15
CA THR A 76 4.12 14.74 10.20
C THR A 76 5.53 14.27 10.53
N ASN A 77 5.67 13.09 11.12
CA ASN A 77 6.95 12.40 11.32
C ASN A 77 7.10 11.30 10.28
N ALA A 78 8.19 11.36 9.51
CA ALA A 78 8.50 10.36 8.50
C ALA A 78 8.58 8.93 9.07
N TYR A 79 8.08 7.96 8.31
CA TYR A 79 8.07 6.51 8.55
C TYR A 79 7.25 6.00 9.73
N ASN A 80 7.22 6.73 10.86
CA ASN A 80 6.49 6.28 12.03
C ASN A 80 5.99 7.45 12.86
N GLN A 81 4.70 7.41 13.19
CA GLN A 81 4.08 8.39 14.08
C GLN A 81 3.05 7.76 14.99
N THR A 82 3.15 8.08 16.28
CA THR A 82 2.12 7.75 17.26
C THR A 82 1.05 8.84 17.30
N ILE A 83 -0.21 8.46 17.13
CA ILE A 83 -1.41 9.28 17.33
C ILE A 83 -2.13 8.80 18.59
N TYR A 84 -2.56 9.73 19.43
CA TYR A 84 -3.26 9.45 20.69
C TYR A 84 -4.75 9.66 20.53
N VAL A 85 -5.54 8.67 20.96
CA VAL A 85 -7.00 8.69 20.84
C VAL A 85 -7.62 9.06 22.18
N ARG A 86 -8.36 10.16 22.20
CA ARG A 86 -9.15 10.59 23.35
C ARG A 86 -10.62 10.24 23.12
N VAL A 87 -11.15 9.39 23.99
CA VAL A 87 -12.56 9.01 24.06
C VAL A 87 -13.18 9.65 25.29
N GLU A 88 -14.17 10.50 25.09
CA GLU A 88 -14.89 11.23 26.15
C GLU A 88 -16.38 10.89 26.13
N ASN A 89 -16.95 10.59 27.29
CA ASN A 89 -18.39 10.48 27.44
C ASN A 89 -18.99 11.88 27.58
N THR A 90 -19.84 12.28 26.63
CA THR A 90 -20.41 13.65 26.55
C THR A 90 -21.46 13.93 27.63
N VAL A 91 -21.96 12.91 28.34
CA VAL A 91 -22.91 13.05 29.44
C VAL A 91 -22.19 13.20 30.78
N THR A 92 -21.13 12.42 31.02
CA THR A 92 -20.43 12.39 32.31
C THR A 92 -19.15 13.23 32.34
N GLY A 93 -18.57 13.55 31.18
CA GLY A 93 -17.26 14.17 31.04
C GLY A 93 -16.10 13.25 31.42
N CYS A 94 -16.36 11.97 31.73
CA CYS A 94 -15.30 11.00 31.94
C CYS A 94 -14.63 10.69 30.60
N TYR A 95 -13.29 10.66 30.60
CA TYR A 95 -12.53 10.41 29.39
C TYR A 95 -11.42 9.39 29.62
N THR A 96 -10.93 8.85 28.50
CA THR A 96 -9.71 8.06 28.40
C THR A 96 -8.90 8.65 27.25
N ALA A 97 -7.68 9.12 27.52
CA ALA A 97 -6.87 9.89 26.56
C ALA A 97 -5.62 9.18 26.06
N THR A 98 -5.01 8.33 26.89
CA THR A 98 -3.67 7.75 26.63
C THR A 98 -3.66 6.23 26.65
N ALA A 99 -4.80 5.59 26.92
CA ALA A 99 -4.90 4.12 26.88
C ALA A 99 -4.90 3.58 25.44
N TYR A 100 -5.15 4.44 24.44
CA TYR A 100 -5.22 4.09 23.03
C TYR A 100 -4.27 4.97 22.24
N ALA A 101 -3.22 4.35 21.71
CA ALA A 101 -2.24 4.98 20.84
C ALA A 101 -2.14 4.17 19.54
N LEU A 102 -2.28 4.86 18.42
CA LEU A 102 -2.19 4.32 17.06
C LEU A 102 -0.77 4.59 16.56
N ASN A 103 -0.01 3.54 16.26
CA ASN A 103 1.32 3.70 15.67
C ASN A 103 1.17 3.57 14.16
N LEU A 104 1.05 4.72 13.49
CA LEU A 104 1.02 4.79 12.04
C LEU A 104 2.39 4.42 11.50
N ILE A 105 2.43 3.46 10.59
CA ILE A 105 3.66 2.99 9.94
C ILE A 105 3.56 3.30 8.46
N VAL A 106 4.59 3.95 7.93
CA VAL A 106 4.76 4.20 6.51
C VAL A 106 5.90 3.34 6.00
N VAL A 107 5.67 2.63 4.90
CA VAL A 107 6.60 1.66 4.33
C VAL A 107 6.84 1.96 2.86
N ASP A 108 8.10 2.15 2.49
CA ASP A 108 8.47 2.40 1.10
C ASP A 108 8.02 1.24 0.20
N THR A 109 7.44 1.57 -0.94
CA THR A 109 7.25 0.59 -2.02
C THR A 109 8.60 0.22 -2.64
N PRO A 110 8.72 -0.93 -3.34
CA PRO A 110 9.96 -1.28 -4.03
C PRO A 110 10.39 -0.19 -5.03
N GLN A 111 11.52 0.46 -4.74
CA GLN A 111 12.05 1.57 -5.54
C GLN A 111 13.02 1.04 -6.58
N ILE A 112 12.63 1.07 -7.85
CA ILE A 112 13.52 0.74 -8.97
C ILE A 112 14.18 2.04 -9.45
N ASP A 113 15.52 2.07 -9.50
CA ASP A 113 16.29 3.27 -9.84
C ASP A 113 16.47 3.50 -11.36
N ALA A 114 15.77 2.73 -12.20
CA ALA A 114 15.76 2.86 -13.66
C ALA A 114 14.46 2.36 -14.29
N ASP A 115 14.13 2.90 -15.47
CA ASP A 115 13.06 2.36 -16.29
C ASP A 115 13.39 0.92 -16.75
N LEU A 116 12.36 0.09 -16.87
CA LEU A 116 12.51 -1.25 -17.45
C LEU A 116 12.87 -1.14 -18.94
N GLN A 117 13.74 -2.04 -19.40
CA GLN A 117 14.19 -2.02 -20.79
C GLN A 117 13.13 -2.64 -21.71
N ASP A 118 12.86 -2.00 -22.83
CA ASP A 118 11.99 -2.58 -23.87
C ASP A 118 12.56 -3.91 -24.38
N ILE A 119 11.68 -4.88 -24.66
CA ILE A 119 12.08 -6.14 -25.28
C ILE A 119 11.95 -5.99 -26.79
N THR A 120 13.05 -6.15 -27.51
CA THR A 120 13.07 -6.09 -28.98
C THR A 120 13.40 -7.44 -29.59
N LEU A 121 12.54 -7.93 -30.47
CA LEU A 121 12.68 -9.22 -31.16
C LEU A 121 12.45 -9.07 -32.67
N CYS A 122 12.89 -10.06 -33.43
CA CYS A 122 12.53 -10.20 -34.83
C CYS A 122 11.45 -11.27 -34.98
N ASP A 123 10.43 -10.97 -35.77
CA ASP A 123 9.39 -11.91 -36.16
C ASP A 123 9.99 -12.99 -37.10
N THR A 124 10.40 -14.11 -36.51
CA THR A 124 11.11 -15.20 -37.21
C THR A 124 10.52 -16.56 -36.94
N ASP A 125 9.35 -16.63 -36.30
CA ASP A 125 8.69 -17.87 -35.89
C ASP A 125 7.91 -18.56 -37.04
N ASN A 126 8.06 -18.06 -38.27
CA ASN A 126 7.44 -18.54 -39.51
C ASN A 126 5.89 -18.51 -39.50
N ASN A 127 5.28 -17.59 -38.76
CA ASN A 127 3.83 -17.44 -38.60
C ASN A 127 3.16 -16.46 -39.60
N ASP A 128 3.77 -16.20 -40.76
CA ASP A 128 3.38 -15.19 -41.75
C ASP A 128 3.91 -13.76 -41.53
N GLN A 129 4.89 -13.55 -40.63
CA GLN A 129 5.47 -12.23 -40.34
C GLN A 129 4.37 -11.22 -39.90
N ASP A 130 3.52 -11.65 -38.97
CA ASP A 130 2.31 -10.96 -38.53
C ASP A 130 2.56 -9.91 -37.42
N ALA A 131 3.83 -9.65 -37.10
CA ALA A 131 4.28 -8.81 -35.98
C ALA A 131 3.87 -9.36 -34.61
N MET A 132 3.70 -10.68 -34.50
CA MET A 132 3.50 -11.39 -33.25
C MET A 132 4.63 -12.41 -33.02
N ALA A 133 5.03 -12.61 -31.77
CA ALA A 133 6.06 -13.57 -31.43
C ALA A 133 5.94 -14.03 -29.97
N ALA A 134 6.49 -15.22 -29.68
CA ALA A 134 6.71 -15.64 -28.30
C ALA A 134 7.87 -14.87 -27.67
N VAL A 135 7.63 -14.31 -26.49
CA VAL A 135 8.56 -13.48 -25.71
C VAL A 135 8.70 -14.08 -24.32
N ASP A 136 9.94 -14.15 -23.85
CA ASP A 136 10.21 -14.44 -22.44
C ASP A 136 10.23 -13.13 -21.66
N LEU A 137 9.16 -12.85 -20.90
CA LEU A 137 9.07 -11.64 -20.07
C LEU A 137 9.95 -11.75 -18.82
N THR A 138 10.28 -12.97 -18.37
CA THR A 138 11.03 -13.22 -17.13
C THR A 138 12.48 -12.77 -17.22
N VAL A 139 12.95 -12.41 -18.42
CA VAL A 139 14.24 -11.73 -18.61
C VAL A 139 14.33 -10.41 -17.83
N GLN A 140 13.19 -9.78 -17.50
CA GLN A 140 13.16 -8.58 -16.67
C GLN A 140 13.43 -8.88 -15.19
N ASP A 141 13.20 -10.09 -14.71
CA ASP A 141 13.31 -10.43 -13.28
C ASP A 141 14.72 -10.12 -12.75
N SER A 142 15.77 -10.50 -13.48
CA SER A 142 17.15 -10.21 -13.07
C SER A 142 17.48 -8.73 -13.14
N TYR A 143 16.93 -8.00 -14.11
CA TYR A 143 17.14 -6.56 -14.25
C TYR A 143 16.51 -5.82 -13.07
N ILE A 144 15.26 -6.16 -12.74
CA ILE A 144 14.51 -5.63 -11.61
C ILE A 144 15.29 -5.84 -10.30
N LEU A 145 15.74 -7.06 -10.03
CA LEU A 145 16.45 -7.38 -8.79
C LEU A 145 17.81 -6.69 -8.68
N GLU A 146 18.51 -6.46 -9.79
CA GLU A 146 19.73 -5.66 -9.83
C GLU A 146 19.45 -4.21 -9.40
N HIS A 147 18.39 -3.60 -9.94
CA HIS A 147 17.98 -2.21 -9.69
C HIS A 147 17.23 -2.02 -8.36
N LEU A 148 16.87 -3.12 -7.68
CA LEU A 148 16.47 -3.15 -6.27
C LEU A 148 17.68 -3.33 -5.32
N GLY A 149 18.91 -3.09 -5.81
CA GLY A 149 20.12 -3.18 -4.99
C GLY A 149 20.69 -4.60 -4.86
N ASN A 150 20.53 -5.45 -5.89
CA ASN A 150 20.88 -6.87 -5.89
C ASN A 150 20.11 -7.66 -4.81
N ALA A 151 18.79 -7.44 -4.78
CA ALA A 151 17.95 -8.05 -3.76
C ALA A 151 17.79 -9.57 -3.96
N ASP A 152 17.46 -10.28 -2.86
CA ASP A 152 17.18 -11.71 -2.91
C ASP A 152 15.84 -11.94 -3.66
N PRO A 153 15.77 -12.83 -4.66
CA PRO A 153 14.53 -13.14 -5.34
C PRO A 153 13.39 -13.60 -4.42
N SER A 154 13.69 -14.11 -3.23
CA SER A 154 12.68 -14.54 -2.26
C SER A 154 12.02 -13.40 -1.47
N ASP A 155 12.60 -12.19 -1.51
CA ASP A 155 12.04 -11.01 -0.87
C ASP A 155 10.93 -10.37 -1.72
N TYR A 156 10.81 -10.74 -3.00
CA TYR A 156 9.88 -10.12 -3.94
C TYR A 156 9.02 -11.12 -4.71
N ILE A 157 7.79 -10.72 -4.98
CA ILE A 157 6.87 -11.38 -5.91
C ILE A 157 6.75 -10.50 -7.16
N ILE A 158 7.21 -11.02 -8.30
CA ILE A 158 7.14 -10.32 -9.60
C ILE A 158 6.06 -10.97 -10.47
N HIS A 159 5.11 -10.16 -10.93
CA HIS A 159 4.04 -10.60 -11.83
C HIS A 159 3.81 -9.64 -12.98
N TYR A 160 3.45 -10.21 -14.13
CA TYR A 160 3.25 -9.48 -15.39
C TYR A 160 1.76 -9.38 -15.74
N PHE A 161 1.36 -8.26 -16.35
CA PHE A 161 -0.03 -7.91 -16.64
C PHE A 161 -0.17 -7.20 -17.99
N ASN A 162 -1.30 -7.44 -18.66
CA ASN A 162 -1.61 -6.85 -19.97
C ASN A 162 -2.13 -5.41 -19.88
N ASN A 163 -2.41 -4.90 -18.67
CA ASN A 163 -2.84 -3.52 -18.47
C ASN A 163 -2.64 -3.08 -17.01
N LEU A 164 -2.58 -1.76 -16.81
CA LEU A 164 -2.39 -1.13 -15.51
C LEU A 164 -3.45 -1.53 -14.48
N THR A 165 -4.74 -1.57 -14.87
CA THR A 165 -5.82 -1.93 -13.93
C THR A 165 -5.66 -3.36 -13.41
N ALA A 166 -5.22 -4.29 -14.26
CA ALA A 166 -4.97 -5.66 -13.84
C ALA A 166 -3.76 -5.74 -12.88
N ALA A 167 -2.70 -4.96 -13.13
CA ALA A 167 -1.56 -4.85 -12.23
C ALA A 167 -1.98 -4.28 -10.85
N GLN A 168 -2.76 -3.18 -10.84
CA GLN A 168 -3.28 -2.56 -9.60
C GLN A 168 -4.17 -3.52 -8.78
N ASN A 169 -5.02 -4.29 -9.45
CA ASN A 169 -5.88 -5.28 -8.80
C ASN A 169 -5.16 -6.60 -8.48
N GLY A 170 -3.92 -6.79 -8.96
CA GLY A 170 -3.18 -8.04 -8.88
C GLY A 170 -3.78 -9.19 -9.71
N ALA A 171 -4.77 -8.93 -10.58
CA ALA A 171 -5.44 -9.91 -11.44
C ALA A 171 -6.19 -9.28 -12.64
N PRO A 172 -6.35 -10.00 -13.77
CA PRO A 172 -5.73 -11.30 -14.09
C PRO A 172 -4.25 -11.17 -14.47
N ARG A 173 -3.44 -12.14 -14.02
CA ARG A 173 -2.00 -12.21 -14.28
C ARG A 173 -1.71 -12.91 -15.61
N ILE A 174 -0.61 -12.54 -16.27
CA ILE A 174 -0.03 -13.34 -17.35
C ILE A 174 0.56 -14.61 -16.71
N THR A 175 0.03 -15.78 -17.07
CA THR A 175 0.42 -17.06 -16.44
C THR A 175 1.55 -17.78 -17.15
N ASN A 176 1.78 -17.50 -18.43
CA ASN A 176 2.88 -18.05 -19.23
C ASN A 176 3.91 -16.96 -19.57
N ALA A 177 4.52 -16.34 -18.56
CA ALA A 177 5.42 -15.21 -18.74
C ALA A 177 6.68 -15.56 -19.57
N ALA A 178 7.21 -16.78 -19.44
CA ALA A 178 8.40 -17.22 -20.17
C ALA A 178 8.17 -17.56 -21.65
N GLY A 179 6.91 -17.55 -22.10
CA GLY A 179 6.53 -17.81 -23.49
C GLY A 179 5.28 -17.04 -23.87
N TYR A 180 5.21 -15.79 -23.45
CA TYR A 180 4.08 -14.91 -23.69
C TYR A 180 3.99 -14.58 -25.18
N THR A 181 2.83 -14.75 -25.79
CA THR A 181 2.62 -14.34 -27.18
C THR A 181 2.25 -12.86 -27.20
N ALA A 182 3.19 -12.03 -27.62
CA ALA A 182 3.00 -10.58 -27.72
C ALA A 182 2.78 -10.14 -29.17
N GLN A 183 2.26 -8.93 -29.34
CA GLN A 183 2.21 -8.20 -30.60
C GLN A 183 3.11 -6.96 -30.55
N ASP A 184 3.53 -6.45 -31.71
CA ASP A 184 4.32 -5.21 -31.80
C ASP A 184 3.63 -4.02 -31.14
N GLY A 185 4.39 -3.26 -30.34
CA GLY A 185 3.93 -2.08 -29.60
C GLY A 185 3.12 -2.42 -28.33
N GLU A 186 3.05 -3.68 -27.93
CA GLU A 186 2.36 -4.07 -26.70
C GLU A 186 3.11 -3.57 -25.45
N VAL A 187 2.37 -2.97 -24.52
CA VAL A 187 2.90 -2.50 -23.23
C VAL A 187 2.56 -3.53 -22.15
N ILE A 188 3.60 -4.04 -21.49
CA ILE A 188 3.47 -4.96 -20.37
C ILE A 188 3.71 -4.20 -19.06
N TYR A 189 2.84 -4.46 -18.09
CA TYR A 189 2.95 -3.91 -16.74
C TYR A 189 3.51 -4.96 -15.79
N VAL A 190 4.44 -4.57 -14.93
CA VAL A 190 5.09 -5.45 -13.96
C VAL A 190 4.75 -4.96 -12.56
N ARG A 191 4.06 -5.78 -11.77
CA ARG A 191 3.88 -5.52 -10.33
C ARG A 191 5.00 -6.20 -9.57
N ILE A 192 5.75 -5.41 -8.80
CA ILE A 192 6.81 -5.87 -7.91
C ILE A 192 6.29 -5.69 -6.49
N GLU A 193 6.07 -6.79 -5.77
CA GLU A 193 5.52 -6.79 -4.42
C GLU A 193 6.57 -7.29 -3.42
N ASP A 194 6.84 -6.52 -2.38
CA ASP A 194 7.70 -6.92 -1.27
C ASP A 194 6.95 -7.92 -0.37
N VAL A 195 7.56 -9.08 -0.12
CA VAL A 195 6.94 -10.20 0.62
C VAL A 195 6.75 -9.87 2.10
N ALA A 196 7.63 -9.07 2.68
CA ALA A 196 7.59 -8.76 4.11
C ALA A 196 6.49 -7.74 4.44
N THR A 197 6.21 -6.84 3.51
CA THR A 197 5.35 -5.66 3.75
C THR A 197 4.04 -5.69 2.94
N GLY A 198 4.00 -6.43 1.84
CA GLY A 198 2.89 -6.41 0.88
C GLY A 198 2.82 -5.14 0.03
N CYS A 199 3.71 -4.18 0.26
CA CYS A 199 3.80 -2.97 -0.55
C CYS A 199 4.33 -3.31 -1.94
N TYR A 200 3.80 -2.61 -2.95
CA TYR A 200 4.14 -2.89 -4.34
C TYR A 200 4.33 -1.62 -5.15
N SER A 201 5.16 -1.73 -6.18
CA SER A 201 5.29 -0.75 -7.26
C SER A 201 4.83 -1.38 -8.58
N ILE A 202 4.50 -0.53 -9.56
CA ILE A 202 4.12 -0.96 -10.90
C ILE A 202 4.98 -0.24 -11.91
N GLU A 203 5.75 -1.01 -12.65
CA GLU A 203 6.54 -0.55 -13.80
C GLU A 203 5.94 -1.02 -15.11
N SER A 204 6.49 -0.53 -16.22
CA SER A 204 6.12 -1.01 -17.56
C SER A 204 7.27 -0.96 -18.55
N PHE A 205 7.17 -1.78 -19.59
CA PHE A 205 8.06 -1.75 -20.75
C PHE A 205 7.25 -2.08 -22.02
N THR A 206 7.80 -1.72 -23.18
CA THR A 206 7.20 -1.99 -24.49
C THR A 206 7.88 -3.17 -25.16
N ILE A 207 7.10 -3.97 -25.88
CA ILE A 207 7.58 -5.03 -26.76
C ILE A 207 7.62 -4.51 -28.19
N HIS A 208 8.78 -4.56 -28.84
CA HIS A 208 8.96 -4.22 -30.25
C HIS A 208 9.25 -5.49 -31.04
N ILE A 209 8.38 -5.82 -31.99
CA ILE A 209 8.49 -7.00 -32.86
C ILE A 209 8.73 -6.52 -34.28
N ASN A 210 9.97 -6.64 -34.73
CA ASN A 210 10.38 -6.19 -36.05
C ASN A 210 10.12 -7.28 -37.09
N ILE A 211 9.34 -6.95 -38.11
CA ILE A 211 9.19 -7.79 -39.30
C ILE A 211 10.51 -7.79 -40.09
N PRO A 212 11.11 -8.97 -40.39
CA PRO A 212 12.30 -9.06 -41.22
C PRO A 212 12.11 -8.40 -42.58
N LEU A 213 13.14 -7.74 -43.08
CA LEU A 213 13.14 -7.24 -44.46
C LEU A 213 13.05 -8.43 -45.43
N ALA A 214 12.04 -8.41 -46.31
CA ALA A 214 11.84 -9.37 -47.39
C ALA A 214 12.99 -9.37 -48.41
#